data_AF-A0A7W1HSV5-F1
#
_entry.id   AF-A0A7W1HSV5-F1
#
_cell.length_a   1.000
_cell.length_b   1.000
_cell.length_c   1.000
_cell.angle_alpha   90.00
_cell.angle_beta   90.00
_cell.angle_gamma   90.00
#
_symmetry.space_group_name_H-M   'P 1'
#
loop_
_entity.id
_entity.type
_entity.pdbx_description
1 polymer ?
#
loop_
_entity_poly.entity_id
_entity_poly.type
_entity_poly.pdbx_seq_one_letter_code
_entity_poly.pdbx_strand_id
1 'polypeptide(L)'
;MTLLDARIPAAREWRAGMIAAETLQKNRDGSYLDTLRSYWPDSFYDGTPCNNSDEAWNKASVNLVQSVRAKTGGRFVIANGAGLGSGKAYFGNQAAADKIINVAQGIQIEQWMRNTKNADLDKRFIRPMVSRGKMVFAKCKSAMTTCRSHFIASPLTYLS
;
A
#
# COMPACT_ATOMS: atom_id res chain seq x y z
N MET A 1 16.50 2.38 -9.39
CA MET A 1 15.10 1.91 -9.26
C MET A 1 14.22 3.10 -9.57
N THR A 2 13.26 2.93 -10.47
CA THR A 2 12.41 4.01 -10.94
C THR A 2 10.95 3.63 -10.72
N LEU A 3 10.19 4.56 -10.14
CA LEU A 3 8.77 4.49 -9.83
C LEU A 3 7.99 4.97 -11.04
N LEU A 4 6.99 4.18 -11.39
CA LEU A 4 6.04 4.47 -12.46
C LEU A 4 5.29 5.77 -12.19
N ASP A 5 5.20 6.69 -13.15
CA ASP A 5 4.19 7.77 -13.12
C ASP A 5 2.79 7.16 -13.20
N ALA A 6 2.19 6.95 -12.03
CA ALA A 6 0.90 6.32 -11.92
C ALA A 6 -0.21 7.19 -12.51
N ARG A 7 0.01 8.44 -12.92
CA ARG A 7 -1.03 9.26 -13.59
C ARG A 7 -1.27 8.82 -15.03
N ILE A 8 -0.33 8.11 -15.66
CA ILE A 8 -0.48 7.58 -17.03
C ILE A 8 -1.42 6.36 -17.01
N PRO A 9 -2.62 6.42 -17.64
CA PRO A 9 -3.59 5.32 -17.57
C PRO A 9 -3.09 4.00 -18.15
N ALA A 10 -2.41 4.04 -19.30
CA ALA A 10 -1.85 2.85 -19.93
C ALA A 10 -0.79 2.15 -19.04
N ALA A 11 0.04 2.95 -18.36
CA ALA A 11 1.05 2.44 -17.44
C ALA A 11 0.41 1.72 -16.24
N ARG A 12 -0.64 2.32 -15.65
CA ARG A 12 -1.42 1.67 -14.58
C ARG A 12 -2.07 0.37 -15.04
N GLU A 13 -2.66 0.37 -16.22
CA GLU A 13 -3.36 -0.79 -16.77
C GLU A 13 -2.40 -1.94 -17.05
N TRP A 14 -1.25 -1.64 -17.67
CA TRP A 14 -0.17 -2.60 -17.85
C TRP A 14 0.30 -3.17 -16.52
N ARG A 15 0.54 -2.31 -15.51
CA ARG A 15 1.00 -2.75 -14.19
C ARG A 15 -0.02 -3.62 -13.47
N ALA A 16 -1.30 -3.24 -13.52
CA ALA A 16 -2.39 -4.03 -12.96
C ALA A 16 -2.49 -5.42 -13.62
N GLY A 17 -2.30 -5.48 -14.95
CA GLY A 17 -2.24 -6.72 -15.71
C GLY A 17 -1.10 -7.65 -15.26
N MET A 18 0.11 -7.11 -15.09
CA MET A 18 1.25 -7.89 -14.60
C MET A 18 1.01 -8.47 -13.20
N ILE A 19 0.53 -7.64 -12.26
CA ILE A 19 0.27 -8.08 -10.88
C ILE A 19 -0.82 -9.15 -10.87
N ALA A 20 -1.88 -8.97 -11.67
CA ALA A 20 -2.96 -9.93 -11.76
C ALA A 20 -2.50 -11.26 -12.36
N ALA A 21 -1.73 -11.21 -13.45
CA ALA A 21 -1.15 -12.40 -14.08
C ALA A 21 -0.28 -13.19 -13.08
N GLU A 22 0.61 -12.51 -12.35
CA GLU A 22 1.43 -13.15 -11.32
C GLU A 22 0.58 -13.77 -10.20
N THR A 23 -0.42 -13.04 -9.72
CA THR A 23 -1.33 -13.50 -8.65
C THR A 23 -2.08 -14.76 -9.08
N LEU A 24 -2.57 -14.80 -10.31
CA LEU A 24 -3.31 -15.94 -10.88
C LEU A 24 -2.38 -17.13 -11.16
N GLN A 25 -1.27 -16.91 -11.85
CA GLN A 25 -0.31 -17.96 -12.23
C GLN A 25 0.30 -18.65 -11.01
N LYS A 26 0.58 -17.89 -9.94
CA LYS A 26 1.13 -18.43 -8.69
C LYS A 26 0.05 -18.92 -7.71
N ASN A 27 -1.22 -18.96 -8.12
CA ASN A 27 -2.37 -19.34 -7.31
C ASN A 27 -2.39 -18.67 -5.91
N ARG A 28 -2.14 -17.36 -5.87
CA ARG A 28 -2.15 -16.58 -4.62
C ARG A 28 -3.56 -16.10 -4.30
N ASP A 29 -3.89 -16.03 -3.01
CA ASP A 29 -5.19 -15.52 -2.52
C ASP A 29 -5.35 -14.00 -2.67
N GLY A 30 -4.26 -13.29 -2.99
CA GLY A 30 -4.25 -11.85 -3.13
C GLY A 30 -2.89 -11.27 -3.51
N SER A 31 -2.85 -9.94 -3.61
CA SER A 31 -1.67 -9.16 -3.96
C SER A 31 -1.36 -8.14 -2.86
N TYR A 32 -0.07 -7.95 -2.61
CA TYR A 32 0.44 -6.85 -1.81
C TYR A 32 0.92 -5.74 -2.74
N LEU A 33 0.35 -4.54 -2.61
CA LEU A 33 0.72 -3.37 -3.40
C LEU A 33 1.56 -2.44 -2.55
N ASP A 34 2.85 -2.38 -2.88
CA ASP A 34 3.78 -1.47 -2.26
C ASP A 34 3.77 -0.09 -2.93
N THR A 35 4.30 0.92 -2.26
CA THR A 35 4.62 2.23 -2.80
C THR A 35 3.43 3.03 -3.37
N LEU A 36 2.20 2.78 -2.92
CA LEU A 36 1.03 3.56 -3.33
C LEU A 36 1.18 5.02 -2.89
N ARG A 37 0.97 5.95 -3.81
CA ARG A 37 1.12 7.40 -3.59
C ARG A 37 2.46 7.76 -2.93
N SER A 38 3.54 7.05 -3.26
CA SER A 38 4.84 7.29 -2.65
C SER A 38 5.31 8.71 -2.91
N TYR A 39 5.98 9.33 -1.95
CA TYR A 39 6.60 10.64 -2.09
C TYR A 39 8.11 10.46 -2.02
N TRP A 40 8.79 10.70 -3.14
CA TRP A 40 10.24 10.56 -3.29
C TRP A 40 10.78 11.72 -4.15
N PRO A 41 12.09 11.97 -4.15
CA PRO A 41 12.70 12.91 -5.09
C PRO A 41 12.40 12.56 -6.54
N ASP A 42 12.37 13.56 -7.42
CA ASP A 42 12.04 13.43 -8.85
C ASP A 42 12.90 12.36 -9.57
N SER A 43 14.16 12.18 -9.14
CA SER A 43 15.07 11.17 -9.69
C SER A 43 14.63 9.72 -9.48
N PHE A 44 13.63 9.49 -8.63
CA PHE A 44 13.02 8.19 -8.44
C PHE A 44 11.89 7.92 -9.43
N TYR A 45 11.46 8.85 -10.28
CA TYR A 45 10.31 8.66 -11.18
C TYR A 45 10.73 8.63 -12.65
N ASP A 46 10.00 7.85 -13.45
CA ASP A 46 10.13 7.82 -14.92
C ASP A 46 9.22 8.87 -15.59
N GLY A 47 8.57 9.71 -14.78
CA GLY A 47 7.66 10.76 -15.19
C GLY A 47 7.47 11.76 -14.06
N THR A 48 6.24 12.27 -13.88
CA THR A 48 6.00 13.29 -12.86
C THR A 48 5.95 12.69 -11.47
N PRO A 49 6.70 13.22 -10.48
CA PRO A 49 6.66 12.74 -9.10
C PRO A 49 5.30 12.94 -8.43
N CYS A 50 5.00 12.14 -7.41
CA CYS A 50 3.88 12.42 -6.52
C CYS A 50 4.20 13.60 -5.60
N ASN A 51 3.24 14.51 -5.40
CA ASN A 51 3.27 15.44 -4.28
C ASN A 51 2.27 14.98 -3.18
N ASN A 52 2.53 15.36 -1.92
CA ASN A 52 1.75 14.86 -0.77
C ASN A 52 0.25 15.20 -0.81
N SER A 53 -0.14 16.19 -1.62
CA SER A 53 -1.49 16.70 -1.81
C SER A 53 -2.08 16.35 -3.19
N ASP A 54 -1.40 15.52 -3.98
CA ASP A 54 -1.77 15.31 -5.38
C ASP A 54 -2.98 14.37 -5.48
N GLU A 55 -4.12 14.93 -5.90
CA GLU A 55 -5.34 14.17 -6.09
C GLU A 55 -5.23 13.17 -7.24
N ALA A 56 -4.48 13.51 -8.30
CA ALA A 56 -4.30 12.60 -9.43
C ALA A 56 -3.55 11.32 -9.00
N TRP A 57 -2.59 11.44 -8.09
CA TRP A 57 -1.88 10.29 -7.52
C TRP A 57 -2.72 9.45 -6.55
N ASN A 58 -3.61 10.09 -5.78
CA ASN A 58 -4.61 9.36 -4.99
C ASN A 58 -5.54 8.54 -5.90
N LYS A 59 -6.12 9.19 -6.91
CA LYS A 59 -7.00 8.54 -7.89
C LYS A 59 -6.28 7.41 -8.63
N ALA A 60 -5.02 7.63 -9.01
CA ALA A 60 -4.18 6.62 -9.64
C ALA A 60 -3.97 5.39 -8.75
N SER A 61 -3.64 5.59 -7.47
CA SER A 61 -3.44 4.51 -6.51
C SER A 61 -4.73 3.72 -6.26
N VAL A 62 -5.87 4.41 -6.12
CA VAL A 62 -7.19 3.80 -6.00
C VAL A 62 -7.53 2.95 -7.23
N ASN A 63 -7.35 3.51 -8.43
CA ASN A 63 -7.61 2.80 -9.69
C ASN A 63 -6.74 1.55 -9.82
N LEU A 64 -5.47 1.61 -9.40
CA LEU A 64 -4.58 0.45 -9.42
C LEU A 64 -5.10 -0.67 -8.51
N VAL A 65 -5.46 -0.35 -7.26
CA VAL A 65 -6.05 -1.32 -6.32
C VAL A 65 -7.30 -1.97 -6.90
N GLN A 66 -8.22 -1.16 -7.45
CA GLN A 66 -9.48 -1.66 -8.03
C GLN A 66 -9.24 -2.51 -9.27
N SER A 67 -8.34 -2.10 -10.18
CA SER A 67 -8.03 -2.84 -11.41
C SER A 67 -7.37 -4.18 -11.10
N VAL A 68 -6.41 -4.24 -10.16
CA VAL A 68 -5.81 -5.51 -9.72
C VAL A 68 -6.88 -6.44 -9.15
N ARG A 69 -7.76 -5.93 -8.27
CA ARG A 69 -8.83 -6.74 -7.69
C ARG A 69 -9.80 -7.25 -8.75
N ALA A 70 -10.19 -6.42 -9.71
CA ALA A 70 -11.09 -6.82 -10.79
C ALA A 70 -10.45 -7.91 -11.67
N LYS A 71 -9.19 -7.72 -12.09
CA LYS A 71 -8.46 -8.66 -12.94
C LYS A 71 -8.11 -9.98 -12.28
N THR A 72 -8.10 -10.03 -10.94
CA THR A 72 -7.85 -11.24 -10.15
C THR A 72 -9.13 -11.94 -9.70
N GLY A 73 -10.30 -11.54 -10.21
CA GLY A 73 -11.58 -12.16 -9.84
C GLY A 73 -12.03 -11.85 -8.42
N GLY A 74 -11.60 -10.71 -7.86
CA GLY A 74 -12.02 -10.24 -6.54
C GLY A 74 -11.11 -10.64 -5.37
N ARG A 75 -9.94 -11.25 -5.66
CA ARG A 75 -8.93 -11.62 -4.66
C ARG A 75 -8.46 -10.43 -3.81
N PHE A 76 -7.87 -10.75 -2.66
CA PHE A 76 -7.49 -9.75 -1.67
C PHE A 76 -6.44 -8.78 -2.21
N VAL A 77 -6.58 -7.49 -1.90
CA VAL A 77 -5.52 -6.50 -2.09
C VAL A 77 -5.12 -5.89 -0.75
N ILE A 78 -3.84 -6.01 -0.41
CA ILE A 78 -3.22 -5.38 0.75
C ILE A 78 -2.48 -4.13 0.27
N ALA A 79 -2.86 -2.96 0.78
CA ALA A 79 -2.27 -1.68 0.39
C ALA A 79 -1.16 -1.24 1.35
N ASN A 80 -0.02 -0.85 0.79
CA ASN A 80 1.03 -0.10 1.47
C ASN A 80 1.36 1.17 0.69
N GLY A 81 1.55 2.28 1.40
CA GLY A 81 1.73 3.57 0.75
C GLY A 81 1.74 4.75 1.70
N ALA A 82 1.84 5.94 1.12
CA ALA A 82 1.92 7.18 1.89
C ALA A 82 0.64 7.40 2.72
N GLY A 83 0.82 7.61 4.02
CA GLY A 83 -0.27 7.71 5.00
C GLY A 83 -0.61 6.40 5.70
N LEU A 84 -0.05 5.25 5.28
CA LEU A 84 -0.31 3.94 5.90
C LEU A 84 0.83 3.47 6.82
N GLY A 85 2.03 4.06 6.69
CA GLY A 85 3.22 3.58 7.40
C GLY A 85 3.21 3.69 8.94
N SER A 86 2.35 4.55 9.53
CA SER A 86 2.16 4.68 10.98
C SER A 86 0.87 5.46 11.28
N GLY A 87 0.40 5.44 12.53
CA GLY A 87 -0.69 6.28 12.99
C GLY A 87 -0.39 7.78 12.83
N LYS A 88 0.86 8.22 13.05
CA LYS A 88 1.25 9.61 12.74
C LYS A 88 1.06 9.94 11.25
N ALA A 89 1.47 9.03 10.36
CA ALA A 89 1.31 9.22 8.92
C ALA A 89 -0.16 9.26 8.52
N TYR A 90 -0.98 8.38 9.10
CA TYR A 90 -2.42 8.34 8.86
C TYR A 90 -3.10 9.63 9.28
N PHE A 91 -2.96 10.03 10.54
CA PHE A 91 -3.63 11.22 11.06
C PHE A 91 -3.10 12.53 10.44
N GLY A 92 -1.87 12.54 9.90
CA GLY A 92 -1.33 13.69 9.19
C GLY A 92 -1.93 13.91 7.79
N ASN A 93 -2.52 12.89 7.17
CA ASN A 93 -3.17 13.00 5.86
C ASN A 93 -4.30 11.98 5.70
N GLN A 94 -5.25 12.00 6.64
CA GLN A 94 -6.27 10.97 6.80
C GLN A 94 -7.18 10.88 5.56
N ALA A 95 -7.61 12.02 5.02
CA ALA A 95 -8.52 12.05 3.87
C ALA A 95 -7.92 11.36 2.62
N ALA A 96 -6.63 11.55 2.35
CA ALA A 96 -5.94 10.86 1.25
C ALA A 96 -5.78 9.36 1.53
N ALA A 97 -5.32 9.00 2.74
CA ALA A 97 -5.16 7.61 3.14
C ALA A 97 -6.49 6.83 3.04
N ASP A 98 -7.59 7.43 3.50
CA ASP A 98 -8.91 6.80 3.50
C ASP A 98 -9.40 6.43 2.11
N LYS A 99 -9.02 7.17 1.05
CA LYS A 99 -9.35 6.83 -0.34
C LYS A 99 -8.78 5.46 -0.74
N ILE A 100 -7.52 5.19 -0.41
CA ILE A 100 -6.85 3.92 -0.69
C ILE A 100 -7.41 2.81 0.23
N ILE A 101 -7.57 3.10 1.52
CA ILE A 101 -8.07 2.13 2.52
C ILE A 101 -9.48 1.66 2.14
N ASN A 102 -10.33 2.55 1.64
CA ASN A 102 -11.71 2.21 1.25
C ASN A 102 -11.78 1.10 0.21
N VAL A 103 -10.84 1.07 -0.75
CA VAL A 103 -10.86 0.11 -1.86
C VAL A 103 -10.03 -1.16 -1.62
N ALA A 104 -9.07 -1.12 -0.69
CA ALA A 104 -8.28 -2.28 -0.32
C ALA A 104 -9.00 -3.20 0.69
N GLN A 105 -8.60 -4.46 0.79
CA GLN A 105 -9.11 -5.41 1.79
C GLN A 105 -8.19 -5.51 3.01
N GLY A 106 -6.91 -5.20 2.83
CA GLY A 106 -5.96 -5.05 3.94
C GLY A 106 -5.05 -3.84 3.77
N ILE A 107 -4.36 -3.49 4.86
CA ILE A 107 -3.34 -2.45 4.87
C ILE A 107 -2.08 -2.93 5.58
N GLN A 108 -0.94 -2.39 5.16
CA GLN A 108 0.34 -2.56 5.84
C GLN A 108 0.72 -1.29 6.60
N ILE A 109 1.22 -1.47 7.83
CA ILE A 109 1.75 -0.43 8.70
C ILE A 109 3.23 -0.72 8.96
N GLU A 110 4.12 -0.07 8.23
CA GLU A 110 5.55 -0.42 8.22
C GLU A 110 6.33 -0.04 9.48
N GLN A 111 5.88 0.99 10.19
CA GLN A 111 6.59 1.61 11.31
C GLN A 111 5.84 1.46 12.63
N TRP A 112 5.00 0.41 12.74
CA TRP A 112 4.17 0.16 13.91
C TRP A 112 5.01 0.15 15.19
N MET A 113 4.72 1.07 16.10
CA MET A 113 5.35 1.22 17.40
C MET A 113 6.89 1.36 17.33
N ARG A 114 7.46 1.65 16.15
CA ARG A 114 8.91 1.81 15.98
C ARG A 114 9.41 3.08 16.65
N ASN A 115 8.59 4.12 16.64
CA ASN A 115 8.81 5.35 17.40
C ASN A 115 7.87 5.36 18.61
N THR A 116 8.40 5.12 19.80
CA THR A 116 7.62 5.04 21.05
C THR A 116 6.87 6.33 21.35
N LYS A 117 7.33 7.49 20.86
CA LYS A 117 6.61 8.77 20.99
C LYS A 117 5.27 8.80 20.23
N ASN A 118 5.09 7.94 19.23
CA ASN A 118 3.86 7.85 18.42
C ASN A 118 3.01 6.61 18.77
N ALA A 119 3.38 5.85 19.80
CA ALA A 119 2.76 4.58 20.13
C ALA A 119 1.23 4.67 20.30
N ASP A 120 0.74 5.75 20.88
CA ASP A 120 -0.71 5.92 21.08
C ASP A 120 -1.44 6.29 19.80
N LEU A 121 -0.79 7.01 18.87
CA LEU A 121 -1.35 7.27 17.54
C LEU A 121 -1.44 5.97 16.75
N ASP A 122 -0.40 5.14 16.83
CA ASP A 122 -0.39 3.80 16.24
C ASP A 122 -1.59 3.00 16.79
N LYS A 123 -1.72 2.81 18.12
CA LYS A 123 -2.86 2.11 18.73
C LYS A 123 -4.22 2.63 18.27
N ARG A 124 -4.36 3.95 18.16
CA ARG A 124 -5.59 4.62 17.68
C ARG A 124 -5.87 4.37 16.21
N PHE A 125 -4.85 4.15 15.37
CA PHE A 125 -5.01 3.90 13.94
C PHE A 125 -5.57 2.50 13.65
N ILE A 126 -5.24 1.46 14.44
CA ILE A 126 -5.76 0.11 14.19
C ILE A 126 -7.29 0.02 14.33
N ARG A 127 -7.85 0.66 15.37
CA ARG A 127 -9.29 0.57 15.68
C ARG A 127 -10.21 0.90 14.50
N PRO A 128 -10.06 2.05 13.81
CA PRO A 128 -10.91 2.37 12.65
C PRO A 128 -10.68 1.44 11.45
N MET A 129 -9.52 0.80 11.33
CA MET A 129 -9.26 -0.16 10.25
C MET A 129 -10.03 -1.45 10.48
N VAL A 130 -9.98 -1.98 11.70
CA VAL A 130 -10.74 -3.17 12.10
C VAL A 130 -12.25 -2.92 12.00
N SER A 131 -12.74 -1.75 12.44
CA SER A 131 -14.17 -1.42 12.33
C SER A 131 -14.66 -1.30 10.88
N ARG A 132 -13.74 -1.05 9.93
CA ARG A 132 -14.00 -1.03 8.48
C ARG A 132 -13.82 -2.40 7.83
N GLY A 133 -13.64 -3.46 8.62
CA GLY A 133 -13.42 -4.83 8.14
C GLY A 133 -12.10 -5.02 7.41
N LYS A 134 -11.09 -4.18 7.68
CA LYS A 134 -9.78 -4.27 7.01
C LYS A 134 -8.86 -5.21 7.77
N MET A 135 -8.14 -6.05 7.03
CA MET A 135 -7.02 -6.81 7.57
C MET A 135 -5.84 -5.87 7.82
N VAL A 136 -5.27 -5.87 9.03
CA VAL A 136 -4.15 -4.99 9.37
C VAL A 136 -2.87 -5.82 9.53
N PHE A 137 -1.84 -5.44 8.79
CA PHE A 137 -0.52 -6.05 8.82
C PHE A 137 0.47 -5.05 9.40
N ALA A 138 0.94 -5.27 10.61
CA ALA A 138 1.75 -4.31 11.35
C ALA A 138 3.20 -4.79 11.52
N LYS A 139 4.17 -4.05 10.95
CA LYS A 139 5.60 -4.33 11.08
C LYS A 139 6.21 -3.47 12.19
N CYS A 140 6.78 -4.13 13.19
CA CYS A 140 7.52 -3.51 14.30
C CYS A 140 9.04 -3.67 14.16
N LYS A 141 9.83 -2.99 15.01
CA LYS A 141 11.30 -3.02 14.98
C LYS A 141 11.84 -4.45 15.20
N SER A 142 12.77 -4.86 14.34
CA SER A 142 13.26 -6.24 14.17
C SER A 142 14.31 -6.73 15.18
N ALA A 143 14.45 -6.10 16.35
CA ALA A 143 15.54 -6.47 17.26
C ALA A 143 15.21 -7.58 18.26
N MET A 144 13.94 -7.82 18.64
CA MET A 144 13.66 -8.85 19.66
C MET A 144 12.37 -9.65 19.54
N THR A 145 11.34 -9.25 18.79
CA THR A 145 10.11 -10.06 18.69
C THR A 145 9.26 -9.59 17.53
N THR A 146 9.03 -10.48 16.57
CA THR A 146 8.00 -10.31 15.55
C THR A 146 6.64 -10.24 16.25
N CYS A 147 5.93 -9.10 16.19
CA CYS A 147 4.49 -9.11 16.43
C CYS A 147 3.87 -9.80 15.20
N ARG A 148 3.69 -11.12 15.25
CA ARG A 148 3.29 -11.91 14.08
C ARG A 148 1.83 -11.61 13.71
N SER A 149 1.63 -10.94 12.58
CA SER A 149 0.64 -11.38 11.58
C SER A 149 1.42 -12.16 10.52
N HIS A 150 1.31 -13.49 10.53
CA HIS A 150 2.01 -14.39 9.62
C HIS A 150 1.57 -14.20 8.17
N PHE A 151 2.29 -13.42 7.36
CA PHE A 151 2.21 -13.56 5.90
C PHE A 151 3.58 -13.36 5.26
N ILE A 152 3.89 -14.26 4.32
CA ILE A 152 5.08 -14.20 3.48
C ILE A 152 4.81 -13.12 2.44
N ALA A 153 5.43 -11.95 2.61
CA ALA A 153 5.56 -11.00 1.52
C ALA A 153 6.41 -11.67 0.44
N SER A 154 5.87 -11.84 -0.77
CA SER A 154 6.74 -12.14 -1.91
C SER A 154 7.56 -10.88 -2.16
N PRO A 155 8.90 -10.93 -2.07
CA PRO A 155 9.69 -9.83 -2.59
C PRO A 155 9.37 -9.74 -4.08
N LEU A 156 9.01 -8.54 -4.55
CA LEU A 156 9.05 -8.22 -5.97
C LEU A 156 10.54 -8.20 -6.36
N THR A 157 11.08 -9.38 -6.67
CA THR A 157 12.37 -9.50 -7.35
C THR A 157 12.13 -9.05 -8.79
N TYR A 158 12.62 -7.86 -9.14
CA TYR A 158 12.70 -7.42 -10.53
C TYR A 158 13.73 -8.30 -11.24
N LEU A 159 13.31 -9.02 -12.28
CA LEU A 159 14.23 -9.62 -13.24
C LEU A 159 14.92 -8.49 -14.02
N SER A 160 16.23 -8.65 -14.16
CA SER A 160 17.15 -7.93 -15.04
C SER A 160 16.63 -7.80 -16.47
#